data_AF-A0A9E5WC94-F1
#
_entry.id   AF-A0A9E5WC94-F1
#
_cell.length_a   1.000
_cell.length_b   1.000
_cell.length_c   1.000
_cell.angle_alpha   90.00
_cell.angle_beta   90.00
_cell.angle_gamma   90.00
#
_symmetry.space_group_name_H-M   'P 1'
#
loop_
_entity.id
_entity.type
_entity.pdbx_description
1 polymer ?
#
loop_
_entity_poly.entity_id
_entity_poly.type
_entity_poly.pdbx_seq_one_letter_code
_entity_poly.pdbx_strand_id
1 'polypeptide(L)'
;MTHEFKTLELARTYESQGYLQDALEIYSSLNTGKAPDEVKAGLKRIEKRLKDKGKDTRKEENISRLFEKWLMLMVLKQRLDNFKKIKARLL
;
A
#
# COMPACT_ATOMS: atom_id res chain seq x y z
N MET A 1 18.18 14.61 -24.75
CA MET A 1 18.14 13.42 -25.63
C MET A 1 18.69 12.25 -24.84
N THR A 2 17.83 11.39 -24.29
CA THR A 2 18.27 10.10 -23.73
C THR A 2 17.33 9.08 -24.29
N HIS A 3 17.80 8.34 -25.30
CA HIS A 3 17.17 7.11 -25.72
C HIS A 3 17.24 6.16 -24.52
N GLU A 4 16.20 6.16 -23.67
CA GLU A 4 16.08 5.23 -22.56
C GLU A 4 16.09 3.83 -23.14
N PHE A 5 17.16 3.08 -22.87
CA PHE A 5 17.27 1.67 -23.22
C PHE A 5 16.26 0.87 -22.39
N LYS A 6 14.98 0.90 -22.79
CA LYS A 6 13.93 0.07 -22.21
C LYS A 6 14.17 -1.37 -22.68
N THR A 7 14.80 -2.17 -21.81
CA THR A 7 15.15 -3.57 -22.06
C THR A 7 14.53 -4.47 -21.02
N LEU A 8 14.39 -5.75 -21.35
CA LEU A 8 13.83 -6.75 -20.43
C LEU A 8 14.66 -6.89 -19.15
N GLU A 9 15.99 -6.86 -19.26
CA GLU A 9 16.91 -6.98 -18.12
C GLU A 9 16.83 -5.76 -17.19
N LEU A 10 16.62 -4.57 -17.77
CA LEU A 10 16.37 -3.37 -16.97
C LEU A 10 15.07 -3.51 -16.18
N ALA A 11 14.00 -3.99 -16.82
CA ALA A 11 12.72 -4.24 -16.16
C ALA A 11 12.85 -5.25 -15.01
N ARG A 12 13.61 -6.34 -15.21
CA ARG A 12 13.92 -7.36 -14.17
C ARG A 12 14.69 -6.76 -13.00
N THR A 13 15.67 -5.91 -13.28
CA THR A 13 16.48 -5.25 -12.26
C THR A 13 15.60 -4.37 -11.38
N TYR A 14 14.76 -3.53 -11.97
CA TYR A 14 13.83 -2.68 -11.23
C TYR A 14 12.77 -3.51 -10.47
N GLU A 15 12.27 -4.62 -11.06
CA GLU A 15 11.37 -5.57 -10.38
C GLU A 15 12.04 -6.15 -9.12
N SER A 16 13.32 -6.55 -9.22
CA SER A 16 14.08 -7.15 -8.11
C SER A 16 14.37 -6.15 -6.98
N GLN A 17 14.57 -4.88 -7.31
CA GLN A 17 14.81 -3.79 -6.36
C GLN A 17 13.50 -3.27 -5.72
N GLY A 18 12.34 -3.72 -6.19
CA GLY A 18 11.05 -3.29 -5.66
C GLY A 18 10.52 -1.97 -6.23
N TYR A 19 11.18 -1.41 -7.24
CA TYR A 19 10.71 -0.25 -8.01
C TYR A 19 9.61 -0.68 -9.00
N LEU A 20 8.46 -1.09 -8.45
CA LEU A 20 7.40 -1.76 -9.21
C LEU A 20 6.74 -0.86 -10.27
N GLN A 21 6.65 0.45 -10.04
CA GLN A 21 6.08 1.39 -11.02
C GLN A 21 6.98 1.57 -12.24
N ASP A 22 8.26 1.82 -12.01
CA ASP A 22 9.25 1.99 -13.08
C ASP A 22 9.41 0.68 -13.88
N ALA A 23 9.44 -0.46 -13.19
CA ALA A 23 9.45 -1.78 -13.83
C ALA A 23 8.20 -1.98 -14.71
N LEU A 24 7.01 -1.61 -14.21
CA LEU A 24 5.76 -1.69 -14.97
C LEU A 24 5.80 -0.85 -16.25
N GLU A 25 6.37 0.36 -16.17
CA GLU A 25 6.51 1.25 -17.31
C GLU A 25 7.40 0.64 -18.40
N ILE A 26 8.55 0.08 -18.00
CA ILE A 26 9.48 -0.57 -18.92
C ILE A 26 8.82 -1.81 -19.55
N TYR A 27 8.20 -2.68 -18.76
CA TYR A 27 7.49 -3.85 -19.28
C TYR A 27 6.34 -3.47 -20.22
N SER A 28 5.61 -2.39 -19.93
CA SER A 28 4.52 -1.90 -20.77
C SER A 28 5.03 -1.37 -22.11
N SER A 29 6.17 -0.67 -22.11
CA SER A 29 6.81 -0.19 -23.33
C SER A 29 7.31 -1.32 -24.24
N LEU A 30 7.69 -2.46 -23.65
CA LEU A 30 8.12 -3.66 -24.36
C LEU A 30 6.96 -4.52 -24.88
N ASN A 31 5.73 -4.27 -24.41
CA ASN A 31 4.55 -5.05 -24.77
C ASN A 31 3.92 -4.59 -26.10
N THR A 32 4.70 -4.61 -27.17
CA THR A 32 4.19 -4.34 -28.53
C THR A 32 3.81 -5.67 -29.18
N GLY A 33 2.51 -5.90 -29.48
CA GLY A 33 1.90 -6.97 -30.31
C GLY A 33 2.52 -8.39 -30.36
N LYS A 34 3.80 -8.51 -30.73
CA LYS A 34 4.66 -9.71 -30.71
C LYS A 34 5.55 -9.79 -29.46
N ALA A 35 5.10 -9.26 -28.33
CA ALA A 35 5.91 -9.25 -27.11
C ALA A 35 6.23 -10.70 -26.63
N PRO A 36 7.48 -10.97 -26.23
CA PRO A 36 7.86 -12.26 -25.64
C PRO A 36 6.97 -12.63 -24.47
N ASP A 37 6.70 -13.92 -24.28
CA ASP A 37 5.86 -14.40 -23.17
C ASP A 37 6.41 -13.98 -21.80
N GLU A 38 7.72 -13.80 -21.68
CA GLU A 38 8.37 -13.27 -20.48
C GLU A 38 7.95 -11.84 -20.11
N VAL A 39 7.69 -10.97 -21.10
CA VAL A 39 7.22 -9.59 -20.89
C VAL A 39 5.80 -9.63 -20.33
N LYS A 40 4.92 -10.46 -20.91
CA LYS A 40 3.55 -10.65 -20.44
C LYS A 40 3.50 -11.26 -19.03
N ALA A 41 4.38 -12.22 -18.76
CA ALA A 41 4.52 -12.82 -17.43
C ALA A 41 5.01 -11.78 -16.40
N GLY A 42 5.99 -10.94 -16.77
CA GLY A 42 6.48 -9.83 -15.94
C GLY A 42 5.38 -8.83 -15.59
N LEU A 43 4.61 -8.38 -16.58
CA LEU A 43 3.45 -7.50 -16.38
C LEU A 43 2.46 -8.09 -15.37
N LYS A 44 2.04 -9.34 -15.57
CA LYS A 44 1.10 -10.01 -14.65
C LYS A 44 1.64 -10.10 -13.22
N ARG A 45 2.94 -10.39 -13.04
CA ARG A 45 3.56 -10.46 -11.70
C ARG A 45 3.56 -9.09 -11.02
N ILE A 46 3.96 -8.05 -11.72
CA ILE A 46 4.05 -6.70 -11.17
C ILE A 46 2.67 -6.13 -10.84
N GLU A 47 1.68 -6.32 -11.72
CA GLU A 47 0.30 -5.92 -11.44
C GLU A 47 -0.24 -6.59 -10.16
N LYS A 48 0.06 -7.88 -9.97
CA LYS A 48 -0.32 -8.60 -8.75
C LYS A 48 0.37 -8.00 -7.52
N ARG A 49 1.69 -7.78 -7.58
CA ARG A 49 2.47 -7.19 -6.47
C ARG A 49 2.01 -5.77 -6.13
N LEU A 50 1.69 -4.94 -7.12
CA LEU A 50 1.15 -3.59 -6.90
C LEU A 50 -0.23 -3.63 -6.23
N LYS A 51 -1.12 -4.54 -6.67
CA LYS A 51 -2.42 -4.74 -6.02
C LYS A 51 -2.27 -5.19 -4.57
N ASP A 52 -1.34 -6.09 -4.29
CA ASP A 52 -1.11 -6.59 -2.94
C ASP A 52 -0.45 -5.52 -2.05
N LYS A 53 0.51 -4.74 -2.56
CA LYS A 53 1.09 -3.58 -1.85
C LYS A 53 0.02 -2.54 -1.50
N GLY A 54 -0.88 -2.22 -2.43
CA GLY A 54 -2.01 -1.32 -2.17
C GLY A 54 -3.00 -1.85 -1.14
N LYS A 55 -3.17 -3.18 -1.02
CA LYS A 55 -3.98 -3.78 0.05
C LYS A 55 -3.28 -3.66 1.41
N ASP A 56 -1.97 -3.82 1.47
CA ASP A 56 -1.23 -3.72 2.73
C ASP A 56 -1.23 -2.28 3.27
N THR A 57 -1.06 -1.27 2.40
CA THR A 57 -1.23 0.14 2.81
C THR A 57 -2.64 0.41 3.36
N ARG A 58 -3.69 -0.14 2.74
CA ARG A 58 -5.07 -0.04 3.27
C ARG A 58 -5.24 -0.74 4.62
N LYS A 59 -4.51 -1.81 4.91
CA LYS A 59 -4.55 -2.47 6.22
C LYS A 59 -3.89 -1.59 7.28
N GLU A 60 -2.74 -1.00 6.98
CA GLU A 60 -2.03 -0.08 7.89
C GLU A 60 -2.85 1.18 8.21
N GLU A 61 -3.47 1.79 7.20
CA GLU A 61 -4.39 2.91 7.37
C GLU A 61 -5.60 2.51 8.23
N ASN A 62 -6.14 1.31 8.02
CA ASN A 62 -7.25 0.80 8.83
C ASN A 62 -6.85 0.58 10.28
N ILE A 63 -5.67 0.03 10.55
CA ILE A 63 -5.17 -0.19 11.91
C ILE A 63 -4.98 1.17 12.61
N SER A 64 -4.37 2.14 11.93
CA SER A 64 -4.20 3.50 12.47
C SER A 64 -5.54 4.13 12.84
N ARG A 65 -6.54 4.03 11.96
CA ARG A 65 -7.90 4.54 12.21
C ARG A 65 -8.59 3.83 13.37
N LEU A 66 -8.41 2.51 13.51
CA LEU A 66 -8.99 1.75 14.63
C LEU A 66 -8.33 2.13 15.95
N PHE A 67 -7.02 2.34 15.95
CA PHE A 67 -6.27 2.75 17.13
C PHE A 67 -6.70 4.14 17.61
N GLU A 68 -6.88 5.10 16.69
CA GLU A 68 -7.40 6.42 17.01
C GLU A 68 -8.79 6.36 17.69
N LYS A 69 -9.71 5.57 17.12
CA LYS A 69 -11.04 5.37 17.72
C LYS A 69 -10.96 4.75 19.11
N TRP A 70 -10.07 3.78 19.30
CA TRP A 70 -9.87 3.13 20.59
C TRP A 70 -9.35 4.11 21.65
N LEU A 71 -8.37 4.96 21.31
CA LEU A 71 -7.88 6.01 22.21
C LEU A 71 -8.98 7.01 22.59
N MET A 72 -9.80 7.42 21.63
CA MET A 72 -10.92 8.33 21.89
C MET A 72 -11.93 7.71 22.86
N LEU A 73 -12.26 6.43 22.70
CA LEU A 73 -13.14 5.69 23.61
C LEU A 73 -12.56 5.60 25.03
N MET A 74 -11.24 5.40 25.17
CA MET A 74 -10.58 5.37 26.47
C MET A 74 -10.71 6.71 27.21
N VAL A 75 -10.51 7.83 26.50
CA VAL A 75 -10.69 9.17 27.06
C VAL A 75 -12.14 9.41 27.46
N LEU A 76 -13.11 9.04 26.60
CA LEU A 76 -14.53 9.19 26.91
C LEU A 76 -14.95 8.36 28.12
N LYS A 77 -14.48 7.11 28.22
CA LYS A 77 -14.71 6.26 29.40
C LYS A 77 -14.18 6.91 30.67
N GLN A 78 -12.96 7.41 30.66
CA GLN A 78 -12.37 8.09 31.80
C GLN A 78 -13.18 9.32 32.23
N ARG A 79 -13.64 10.13 31.26
CA ARG A 79 -14.49 11.31 31.54
C ARG A 79 -15.83 10.90 32.14
N LEU A 80 -16.44 9.84 31.61
CA LEU A 80 -17.71 9.30 32.14
C LEU A 80 -17.55 8.79 33.58
N ASP A 81 -16.46 8.08 33.88
CA ASP A 81 -16.20 7.57 35.23
C ASP A 81 -15.93 8.72 36.21
N ASN A 82 -15.22 9.76 35.80
CA ASN A 82 -15.05 10.97 36.59
C ASN A 82 -16.40 11.66 36.87
N PHE A 83 -17.26 11.78 35.85
CA PHE A 83 -18.60 12.36 36.01
C PHE A 83 -19.46 11.56 36.98
N LYS A 84 -19.45 10.22 36.89
CA LYS A 84 -20.14 9.34 37.84
C LYS A 84 -19.66 9.54 39.28
N LYS A 85 -18.35 9.66 39.49
CA LYS A 85 -17.77 9.92 40.81
C LYS A 85 -18.22 11.27 41.39
N ILE A 86 -18.29 12.31 40.58
CA ILE A 86 -18.78 13.63 41.01
C ILE A 86 -20.27 13.55 41.37
N LYS A 87 -21.09 12.95 40.51
CA LYS A 87 -22.53 12.79 40.76
C LYS A 87 -22.81 12.03 42.05
N ALA A 88 -22.06 10.96 42.32
CA ALA A 88 -22.19 10.16 43.54
C ALA A 88 -21.76 10.89 44.83
N ARG A 89 -21.09 12.04 44.73
CA ARG A 89 -20.71 12.88 45.89
C ARG A 89 -21.67 14.05 46.13
N LEU A 90 -22.52 14.36 45.15
CA LEU A 90 -23.51 15.45 45.21
C LEU A 90 -24.91 14.96 45.63
N LEU A 91 -25.12 13.64 45.64
CA LEU A 91 -26.27 12.92 46.19
C LEU A 91 -25.86 12.27 47.50
#